data_AF-A0A7X8KFY3-F1
#
_entry.id   AF-A0A7X8KFY3-F1
#
_cell.length_a   1.000
_cell.length_b   1.000
_cell.length_c   1.000
_cell.angle_alpha   90.00
_cell.angle_beta   90.00
_cell.angle_gamma   90.00
#
_symmetry.space_group_name_H-M   'P 1'
#
loop_
_entity.id
_entity.type
_entity.pdbx_description
1 polymer ?
#
loop_
_entity_poly.entity_id
_entity_poly.type
_entity_poly.pdbx_seq_one_letter_code
_entity_poly.pdbx_strand_id
1 'polypeptide(L)' 'MDITQSNEILLSFTVEDLQLEAIERIGRKLNDEEIRIAKKGLESGLLTSIDVVYSTIFNEMIKYE' A
#
# COMPACT_ATOMS: atom_id res chain seq x y z
N MET A 1 -4.06 -5.72 -28.85
CA MET A 1 -3.63 -6.02 -27.48
C MET A 1 -4.04 -4.80 -26.68
N ASP A 2 -5.13 -4.89 -25.93
CA ASP A 2 -5.62 -3.75 -25.15
C ASP A 2 -4.62 -3.47 -24.05
N ILE A 3 -3.98 -2.31 -24.15
CA ILE A 3 -3.09 -1.78 -23.14
C ILE A 3 -4.02 -1.25 -22.05
N THR A 4 -3.92 -1.86 -20.88
CA THR A 4 -4.62 -1.56 -19.63
C THR A 4 -4.98 -0.06 -19.50
N GLN A 5 -6.24 0.22 -19.12
CA GLN A 5 -6.78 1.57 -19.00
C GLN A 5 -5.81 2.48 -18.21
N SER A 6 -5.37 3.58 -18.82
CA SER A 6 -4.21 4.36 -18.36
C SER A 6 -4.42 5.20 -17.08
N ASN A 7 -5.51 4.99 -16.33
CA ASN A 7 -5.92 5.82 -15.19
C ASN A 7 -6.44 5.01 -14.00
N GLU A 8 -6.07 3.74 -13.88
CA GLU A 8 -6.55 2.90 -12.79
C GLU A 8 -5.78 3.14 -11.49
N ILE A 9 -6.50 3.49 -10.42
CA ILE A 9 -5.93 3.56 -9.07
C ILE A 9 -5.68 2.14 -8.60
N LEU A 10 -4.41 1.75 -8.49
CA LEU A 10 -4.05 0.41 -8.06
C LEU A 10 -4.18 0.23 -6.53
N LEU A 11 -3.89 1.27 -5.75
CA LEU A 11 -3.96 1.28 -4.27
C LEU A 11 -4.29 2.70 -3.77
N SER A 12 -5.28 2.83 -2.89
CA SER A 12 -5.64 4.08 -2.21
C SER A 12 -6.12 3.80 -0.80
N PHE A 13 -5.64 4.59 0.16
CA PHE A 13 -6.07 4.54 1.56
C PHE A 13 -6.43 5.95 2.01
N THR A 14 -7.60 6.10 2.62
CA THR A 14 -8.05 7.35 3.22
C THR A 14 -7.60 7.44 4.69
N VAL A 15 -7.67 8.65 5.26
CA VAL A 15 -7.49 8.82 6.71
C VAL A 15 -8.58 8.07 7.47
N GLU A 16 -9.78 7.94 6.93
CA GLU A 16 -10.87 7.20 7.56
C GLU A 16 -10.56 5.72 7.68
N ASP A 17 -10.02 5.09 6.62
CA ASP A 17 -9.58 3.69 6.66
C ASP A 17 -8.54 3.47 7.77
N LEU A 18 -7.56 4.37 7.86
CA LEU A 18 -6.54 4.32 8.90
C LEU A 18 -7.13 4.50 10.31
N GLN A 19 -8.14 5.36 10.45
CA GLN A 19 -8.79 5.60 11.74
C GLN A 19 -9.66 4.42 12.18
N LEU A 20 -10.31 3.72 11.26
CA LEU A 20 -11.04 2.48 11.53
C LEU A 20 -10.08 1.41 12.05
N GLU A 21 -8.96 1.20 11.36
CA GLU A 21 -7.93 0.26 11.79
C GLU A 21 -7.36 0.61 13.17
N ALA A 22 -7.16 1.90 13.46
CA ALA A 22 -6.70 2.35 14.76
C ALA A 22 -7.71 2.07 15.87
N ILE A 23 -9.00 2.28 15.63
CA ILE A 23 -10.05 1.94 16.59
C ILE A 23 -10.03 0.43 16.86
N GLU A 24 -9.91 -0.40 15.83
CA GLU A 24 -9.88 -1.86 16.00
C GLU A 24 -8.64 -2.35 16.74
N ARG A 25 -7.46 -1.82 16.44
CA ARG A 25 -6.19 -2.30 17.01
C ARG A 25 -5.84 -1.72 18.37
N ILE A 26 -6.12 -0.45 18.58
CA ILE A 26 -5.69 0.29 19.79
C ILE A 26 -6.85 0.95 20.55
N GLY A 27 -8.10 0.76 20.10
CA GLY A 27 -9.30 1.18 20.83
C GLY A 27 -9.63 2.67 20.76
N ARG A 28 -8.93 3.44 19.91
CA ARG A 28 -9.17 4.89 19.77
C ARG A 28 -8.71 5.44 18.41
N LYS A 29 -9.15 6.65 18.10
CA LYS A 29 -8.65 7.42 16.97
C LYS A 29 -7.22 7.91 17.20
N LEU A 30 -6.48 8.03 16.09
CA LEU A 30 -5.17 8.65 16.01
C LEU A 30 -5.30 10.17 16.01
N ASN A 31 -4.35 10.86 16.65
CA ASN A 31 -4.15 12.29 16.46
C ASN A 31 -3.29 12.58 15.20
N ASP A 32 -3.14 13.86 14.84
CA ASP A 32 -2.45 14.27 13.61
C ASP A 32 -1.00 13.77 13.53
N GLU A 33 -0.27 13.76 14.64
CA GLU A 33 1.11 13.28 14.68
C GLU A 33 1.18 11.76 14.50
N GLU A 34 0.25 11.03 15.12
CA GLU A 34 0.12 9.59 14.95
C GLU A 34 -0.29 9.21 13.52
N ILE A 35 -1.18 9.98 12.89
CA ILE A 35 -1.53 9.83 11.47
C ILE A 35 -0.29 10.05 10.60
N ARG A 36 0.53 11.06 10.90
CA ARG A 36 1.76 11.34 10.16
C ARG A 36 2.76 10.17 10.25
N ILE A 37 2.92 9.60 11.45
CA ILE A 37 3.76 8.43 11.68
C ILE A 37 3.21 7.21 10.92
N ALA A 38 1.92 6.95 11.03
CA ALA A 38 1.26 5.84 10.35
C ALA A 38 1.38 5.95 8.83
N LYS A 39 1.18 7.14 8.27
CA LYS A 39 1.36 7.41 6.84
C LYS A 39 2.77 7.05 6.38
N LYS A 40 3.80 7.51 7.09
CA LYS A 40 5.20 7.18 6.77
C LYS A 40 5.46 5.66 6.86
N GLY A 41 4.87 4.99 7.85
CA GLY A 41 4.95 3.54 8.00
C GLY A 41 4.30 2.79 6.85
N LEU A 42 3.09 3.19 6.45
CA LEU A 42 2.37 2.63 5.32
C LEU A 42 3.14 2.81 4.01
N GLU A 43 3.63 4.01 3.73
CA GLU A 43 4.44 4.29 2.55
C GLU A 43 5.69 3.40 2.52
N SER A 44 6.46 3.36 3.59
CA SER A 44 7.69 2.56 3.63
C SER A 44 7.41 1.05 3.51
N GLY A 45 6.41 0.54 4.23
CA GLY A 45 6.10 -0.89 4.28
C GLY A 45 5.50 -1.40 2.97
N LEU A 46 4.51 -0.69 2.43
CA LEU A 46 3.82 -1.08 1.20
C LEU A 46 4.72 -0.91 -0.02
N LEU A 47 5.46 0.20 -0.14
CA LEU A 47 6.33 0.41 -1.31
C LEU A 47 7.49 -0.59 -1.34
N THR A 48 8.12 -0.89 -0.20
CA THR A 48 9.19 -1.89 -0.16
C THR A 48 8.66 -3.28 -0.53
N SER A 49 7.48 -3.64 -0.02
CA SER A 49 6.89 -4.96 -0.26
C SER A 49 6.41 -5.10 -1.70
N ILE A 50 5.80 -4.05 -2.28
CA ILE A 50 5.30 -4.09 -3.66
C ILE A 50 6.46 -4.19 -4.65
N ASP A 51 7.58 -3.52 -4.41
CA ASP A 51 8.78 -3.62 -5.24
C ASP A 51 9.34 -5.05 -5.26
N VAL A 52 9.37 -5.71 -4.09
CA VAL A 52 9.78 -7.11 -3.97
C VAL A 52 8.80 -8.05 -4.67
N VAL A 53 7.49 -7.82 -4.51
CA VAL A 53 6.46 -8.63 -5.16
C VAL A 53 6.56 -8.52 -6.68
N TYR A 54 6.66 -7.30 -7.23
CA TYR A 54 6.83 -7.11 -8.67
C TYR A 54 8.14 -7.71 -9.17
N SER A 55 9.25 -7.49 -8.46
CA SER A 55 10.53 -8.09 -8.82
C SER A 55 10.43 -9.61 -8.87
N THR A 56 9.75 -10.23 -7.91
CA THR A 56 9.55 -11.68 -7.88
C THR A 56 8.70 -12.15 -9.08
N ILE A 57 7.54 -11.53 -9.29
CA ILE A 57 6.63 -11.86 -10.40
C ILE A 57 7.36 -11.74 -11.74
N PHE A 58 8.02 -10.61 -12.00
CA PHE A 58 8.68 -10.37 -13.28
C PHE A 58 9.93 -11.24 -13.46
N ASN A 59 10.71 -11.50 -12.40
CA ASN A 59 11.83 -12.42 -12.46
C ASN A 59 11.38 -13.86 -12.76
N GLU A 60 10.23 -14.28 -12.24
CA GLU A 60 9.65 -15.59 -12.57
C GLU A 60 9.15 -15.63 -14.01
N MET A 61 8.51 -14.57 -14.50
CA MET A 61 8.04 -14.48 -15.89
C MET A 61 9.19 -14.54 -16.90
N ILE A 62 10.28 -13.81 -16.65
CA ILE A 62 11.44 -13.74 -17.55
C ILE A 62 12.24 -15.06 -17.56
N LYS A 63 12.17 -15.89 -16.51
CA LYS A 63 12.83 -17.22 -16.49
C LYS A 63 12.24 -18.23 -17.47
N TYR A 64 11.10 -17.94 -18.11
CA TYR A 64 10.47 -18.80 -19.11
C TYR A 64 10.69 -18.32 -20.57
N GLU A 65 11.52 -17.29 -20.80
CA GLU A 65 12.10 -16.96 -22.11
C GLU A 65 13.50 -17.56 -22.27
#